data_AF-A0A661TMY6-F1
#
_entry.id   AF-A0A661TMY6-F1
#
_cell.length_a   1.000
_cell.length_b   1.000
_cell.length_c   1.000
_cell.angle_alpha   90.00
_cell.angle_beta   90.00
_cell.angle_gamma   90.00
#
_symmetry.space_group_name_H-M   'P 1'
#
loop_
_entity.id
_entity.type
_entity.pdbx_description
1 polymer ?
#
loop_
_entity_poly.entity_id
_entity_poly.type
_entity_poly.pdbx_seq_one_letter_code
_entity_poly.pdbx_strand_id
1 'polypeptide(L)'
;MKVNKITLVACIVFLAFSLISSIVLADCTIVAVGKDATVNGTAMITHNDDSSSADFRLWIIPEMDWPEGSTRDIVIDGHNYVDYGKWPNVEYGEKPIIMGTIPQVPHTYRYFHSRYSFMNEMGVAMGESTFPIGTHFPKGEEIKRVMKDESEGIIDCWYAQDIALERAKTAREAVQIMGDLVEEFGWYGSGETINVTDGDEVWIAEFY
;
A
#
# COMPACT_ATOMS: atom_id res chain seq x y z
N MET A 1 -1.61 57.09 1.02
CA MET A 1 -0.16 56.89 1.27
C MET A 1 0.46 56.29 0.03
N LYS A 2 1.55 56.86 -0.52
CA LYS A 2 2.27 56.25 -1.64
C LYS A 2 3.10 55.08 -1.12
N VAL A 3 2.74 53.86 -1.50
CA VAL A 3 3.56 52.66 -1.21
C VAL A 3 4.88 52.83 -1.95
N ASN A 4 6.00 52.76 -1.25
CA ASN A 4 7.30 52.89 -1.89
C ASN A 4 7.61 51.61 -2.70
N LYS A 5 8.40 51.72 -3.77
CA LYS A 5 8.71 50.59 -4.66
C LYS A 5 9.36 49.41 -3.94
N ILE A 6 10.12 49.66 -2.87
CA ILE A 6 10.80 48.64 -2.07
C ILE A 6 9.77 47.81 -1.29
N THR A 7 8.79 48.45 -0.66
CA THR A 7 7.69 47.79 0.05
C THR A 7 6.84 46.95 -0.90
N LEU A 8 6.55 47.45 -2.11
CA LEU A 8 5.82 46.69 -3.11
C LEU A 8 6.59 45.44 -3.56
N VAL A 9 7.89 45.56 -3.83
CA VAL A 9 8.76 44.43 -4.21
C VAL A 9 8.87 43.42 -3.06
N ALA A 10 9.03 43.88 -1.81
CA ALA A 10 9.08 42.99 -0.64
C ALA A 10 7.77 42.21 -0.46
N CYS A 11 6.61 42.85 -0.65
CA CYS A 11 5.32 42.16 -0.61
C CYS A 11 5.16 41.14 -1.74
N ILE A 12 5.61 41.45 -2.96
CA ILE A 12 5.56 40.50 -4.09
C ILE A 12 6.48 39.30 -3.84
N VAL A 13 7.70 39.52 -3.35
CA VAL A 13 8.63 38.44 -3.00
C VAL A 13 8.08 37.58 -1.87
N PHE A 14 7.49 38.20 -0.83
CA PHE A 14 6.87 37.47 0.26
C PHE A 14 5.66 36.65 -0.21
N LEU A 15 4.80 37.20 -1.07
CA LEU A 15 3.65 36.49 -1.65
C LEU A 15 4.11 35.33 -2.55
N ALA A 16 5.15 35.54 -3.36
CA ALA A 16 5.75 34.49 -4.18
C ALA A 16 6.36 33.38 -3.30
N PHE A 17 7.03 33.73 -2.21
CA PHE A 17 7.63 32.76 -1.27
C PHE A 17 6.56 31.96 -0.52
N SER A 18 5.43 32.58 -0.15
CA SER A 18 4.30 31.90 0.50
C SER A 18 3.46 31.05 -0.45
N LEU A 19 3.42 31.38 -1.75
CA LEU A 19 2.86 30.50 -2.77
C LEU A 19 3.75 29.28 -3.05
N ILE A 20 5.08 29.41 -2.89
CA ILE A 20 6.03 28.29 -3.03
C ILE A 20 5.97 27.34 -1.82
N SER A 21 5.61 27.82 -0.63
CA SER A 21 5.55 26.99 0.58
C SER A 21 4.33 26.08 0.68
N SER A 22 3.40 26.14 -0.28
CA SER A 22 2.24 25.24 -0.36
C SER A 22 2.59 24.02 -1.21
N ILE A 23 3.71 23.37 -0.91
CA ILE A 23 3.95 22.01 -1.39
C ILE A 23 2.93 21.16 -0.62
N VAL A 24 1.87 20.75 -1.30
CA VAL A 24 1.01 19.66 -0.82
C VAL A 24 1.94 18.45 -0.75
N LEU A 25 2.39 18.13 0.46
CA LEU A 25 2.97 16.83 0.71
C LEU A 25 1.83 15.84 0.52
N ALA A 26 2.01 14.95 -0.46
CA ALA A 26 1.06 13.90 -0.75
C ALA A 26 1.32 12.80 0.29
N ASP A 27 0.57 12.85 1.39
CA ASP A 27 0.77 11.99 2.54
C ASP A 27 -0.51 11.18 2.76
N CYS A 28 -0.43 9.88 2.56
CA CYS A 28 -1.55 8.98 2.87
C CYS A 28 -1.92 9.12 4.35
N THR A 29 -3.21 8.97 4.67
CA THR A 29 -3.68 8.90 6.05
C THR A 29 -4.63 7.72 6.21
N ILE A 30 -4.35 6.93 7.24
CA ILE A 30 -5.21 5.83 7.66
C ILE A 30 -5.87 6.12 9.00
N VAL A 31 -7.13 5.71 9.12
CA VAL A 31 -7.88 5.74 10.38
C VAL A 31 -8.41 4.34 10.62
N ALA A 32 -8.38 3.89 11.87
CA ALA A 32 -8.91 2.61 12.25
C ALA A 32 -9.68 2.76 13.57
N VAL A 33 -10.89 2.20 13.61
CA VAL A 33 -11.81 2.33 14.75
C VAL A 33 -12.34 0.94 15.10
N GLY A 34 -12.01 0.47 16.30
CA GLY A 34 -12.51 -0.81 16.81
C GLY A 34 -14.02 -0.78 17.05
N LYS A 35 -14.68 -1.94 16.95
CA LYS A 35 -16.14 -2.05 17.02
C LYS A 35 -16.78 -1.43 18.27
N ASP A 36 -16.13 -1.52 19.42
CA ASP A 36 -16.66 -0.96 20.68
C ASP A 36 -16.58 0.57 20.74
N ALA A 37 -15.84 1.19 19.82
CA ALA A 37 -15.74 2.63 19.66
C ALA A 37 -16.70 3.20 18.59
N THR A 38 -17.47 2.34 17.90
CA THR A 38 -18.42 2.77 16.86
C THR A 38 -19.87 2.67 17.34
N VAL A 39 -20.75 3.49 16.77
CA VAL A 39 -22.16 3.59 17.21
C VAL A 39 -23.01 2.38 16.81
N ASN A 40 -22.55 1.59 15.85
CA ASN A 40 -23.25 0.43 15.29
C ASN A 40 -22.54 -0.90 15.60
N GLY A 41 -21.46 -0.88 16.38
CA GLY A 41 -20.75 -2.11 16.77
C GLY A 41 -19.98 -2.79 15.63
N THR A 42 -19.60 -2.06 14.58
CA THR A 42 -18.75 -2.57 13.50
C THR A 42 -17.36 -1.95 13.57
N ALA A 43 -16.32 -2.76 13.41
CA ALA A 43 -14.98 -2.24 13.16
C ALA A 43 -14.91 -1.60 11.77
N MET A 44 -14.13 -0.52 11.63
CA MET A 44 -14.00 0.20 10.37
C MET A 44 -12.61 0.80 10.19
N ILE A 45 -12.22 0.94 8.93
CA ILE A 45 -10.97 1.55 8.51
C ILE A 45 -11.21 2.55 7.37
N THR A 46 -10.29 3.48 7.19
CA THR A 46 -10.24 4.37 6.02
C THR A 46 -8.81 4.51 5.53
N HIS A 47 -8.68 4.90 4.26
CA HIS A 47 -7.43 5.25 3.59
C HIS A 47 -7.72 6.36 2.57
N ASN A 48 -7.00 7.48 2.64
CA ASN A 48 -6.83 8.37 1.48
C ASN A 48 -5.46 8.11 0.82
N ASP A 49 -5.49 7.66 -0.43
CA ASP A 49 -4.31 7.47 -1.26
C ASP A 49 -3.94 8.82 -1.90
N ASP A 50 -2.97 9.49 -1.27
CA ASP A 50 -2.46 10.77 -1.74
C ASP A 50 -1.25 10.53 -2.65
N SER A 51 -1.51 10.39 -3.95
CA SER A 51 -0.47 10.15 -4.95
C SER A 51 -0.64 11.00 -6.21
N SER A 52 0.48 11.58 -6.68
CA SER A 52 0.50 12.38 -7.91
C SER A 52 0.64 11.55 -9.20
N SER A 53 0.83 10.23 -9.07
CA SER A 53 1.12 9.32 -10.18
C SER A 53 0.43 7.96 -10.07
N ALA A 54 -0.51 7.80 -9.12
CA ALA A 54 -1.25 6.55 -8.93
C ALA A 54 -2.18 6.24 -10.11
N ASP A 55 -2.21 4.96 -10.48
CA ASP A 55 -3.24 4.42 -11.36
C ASP A 55 -4.51 4.16 -10.56
N PHE A 56 -5.54 4.98 -10.78
CA PHE A 56 -6.83 4.91 -10.08
C PHE A 56 -7.82 3.93 -10.71
N ARG A 57 -7.42 3.19 -11.75
CA ARG A 57 -8.29 2.16 -12.33
C ARG A 57 -8.62 1.09 -11.28
N LEU A 58 -9.83 0.56 -11.40
CA LEU A 58 -10.38 -0.46 -10.51
C LEU A 58 -10.74 -1.67 -11.33
N TRP A 59 -10.28 -2.83 -10.89
CA TRP A 59 -10.69 -4.13 -11.39
C TRP A 59 -11.31 -4.94 -10.25
N ILE A 60 -12.23 -5.84 -10.63
CA ILE A 60 -12.69 -6.90 -9.75
C ILE A 60 -11.95 -8.15 -10.21
N ILE A 61 -11.00 -8.60 -9.42
CA ILE A 61 -10.26 -9.83 -9.68
C ILE A 61 -11.16 -10.98 -9.25
N PRO A 62 -11.54 -11.90 -10.16
CA PRO A 62 -12.49 -12.96 -9.84
C PRO A 62 -11.87 -14.01 -8.90
N GLU A 63 -12.75 -14.66 -8.14
CA GLU A 63 -12.44 -15.90 -7.44
C GLU A 63 -12.08 -17.00 -8.44
N MET A 64 -11.12 -17.87 -8.08
CA MET A 64 -10.61 -18.89 -8.99
C MET A 64 -10.20 -20.17 -8.24
N ASP A 65 -10.49 -21.31 -8.86
CA ASP A 65 -9.91 -22.59 -8.47
C ASP A 65 -8.65 -22.87 -9.29
N TRP A 66 -7.60 -23.32 -8.63
CA TRP A 66 -6.29 -23.55 -9.24
C TRP A 66 -5.91 -25.03 -9.23
N PRO A 67 -5.46 -25.60 -10.37
CA PRO A 67 -4.92 -26.95 -10.41
C PRO A 67 -3.74 -27.14 -9.45
N GLU A 68 -3.58 -28.35 -8.92
CA GLU A 68 -2.41 -28.70 -8.10
C GLU A 68 -1.10 -28.43 -8.85
N GLY A 69 -0.13 -27.82 -8.14
CA GLY A 69 1.16 -27.42 -8.70
C GLY A 69 1.14 -26.09 -9.46
N SER A 70 0.01 -25.38 -9.49
CA SER A 70 -0.06 -24.01 -10.03
C SER A 70 0.80 -23.06 -9.19
N THR A 71 1.34 -22.03 -9.84
CA THR A 71 2.18 -21.01 -9.23
C THR A 71 1.65 -19.62 -9.51
N ARG A 72 2.06 -18.65 -8.69
CA ARG A 72 1.74 -17.22 -8.79
C ARG A 72 3.03 -16.44 -8.87
N ASP A 73 3.19 -15.60 -9.89
CA ASP A 73 4.34 -14.72 -10.01
C ASP A 73 4.41 -13.76 -8.81
N ILE A 74 5.63 -13.52 -8.31
CA ILE A 74 5.96 -12.41 -7.40
C ILE A 74 6.37 -11.23 -8.27
N VAL A 75 5.61 -10.14 -8.21
CA VAL A 75 5.80 -8.99 -9.10
C VAL A 75 5.91 -7.73 -8.27
N ILE A 76 7.09 -7.14 -8.28
CA ILE A 76 7.32 -5.80 -7.73
C ILE A 76 6.79 -4.77 -8.73
N ASP A 77 6.29 -3.65 -8.21
CA ASP A 77 5.74 -2.55 -8.99
C ASP A 77 4.52 -2.96 -9.86
N GLY A 78 3.84 -4.04 -9.47
CA GLY A 78 2.74 -4.66 -10.22
C GLY A 78 1.59 -3.70 -10.57
N HIS A 79 1.34 -2.69 -9.73
CA HIS A 79 0.21 -1.76 -9.91
C HIS A 79 0.58 -0.50 -10.71
N ASN A 80 1.78 -0.44 -11.30
CA ASN A 80 2.25 0.73 -12.05
C ASN A 80 1.74 0.72 -13.50
N TYR A 81 0.46 1.09 -13.69
CA TYR A 81 -0.22 1.16 -14.99
C TYR A 81 -0.34 -0.16 -15.75
N VAL A 82 -0.37 -1.29 -15.04
CA VAL A 82 -0.65 -2.61 -15.61
C VAL A 82 -2.15 -2.82 -15.77
N ASP A 83 -2.58 -3.50 -16.83
CA ASP A 83 -3.99 -3.85 -17.04
C ASP A 83 -4.29 -5.25 -16.52
N TYR A 84 -5.09 -5.32 -15.46
CA TYR A 84 -5.54 -6.57 -14.84
C TYR A 84 -6.88 -7.07 -15.40
N GLY A 85 -7.43 -6.43 -16.44
CA GLY A 85 -8.73 -6.78 -17.03
C GLY A 85 -8.81 -8.16 -17.69
N LYS A 86 -7.67 -8.84 -17.86
CA LYS A 86 -7.57 -10.21 -18.41
C LYS A 86 -7.03 -11.23 -17.40
N TRP A 87 -7.14 -10.95 -16.11
CA TRP A 87 -6.74 -11.85 -15.03
C TRP A 87 -7.20 -13.31 -15.29
N PRO A 88 -6.33 -14.33 -15.10
CA PRO A 88 -4.96 -14.25 -14.59
C PRO A 88 -3.89 -14.00 -15.66
N ASN A 89 -4.27 -13.82 -16.93
CA ASN A 89 -3.32 -13.58 -18.03
C ASN A 89 -2.96 -12.09 -18.09
N VAL A 90 -2.08 -11.66 -17.18
CA VAL A 90 -1.61 -10.28 -17.10
C VAL A 90 -0.38 -10.08 -17.97
N GLU A 91 -0.42 -9.09 -18.84
CA GLU A 91 0.74 -8.65 -19.63
C GLU A 91 1.47 -7.55 -18.84
N TYR A 92 2.52 -7.95 -18.12
CA TYR A 92 3.38 -7.00 -17.40
C TYR A 92 4.19 -6.18 -18.41
N GLY A 93 4.09 -4.85 -18.32
CA GLY A 93 4.87 -3.92 -19.13
C GLY A 93 6.33 -3.79 -18.66
N GLU A 94 6.98 -2.68 -18.98
CA GLU A 94 8.40 -2.49 -18.65
C GLU A 94 8.68 -2.12 -17.18
N LYS A 95 7.69 -1.57 -16.47
CA LYS A 95 7.88 -1.08 -15.09
C LYS A 95 7.78 -2.18 -14.03
N PRO A 96 6.77 -3.06 -14.05
CA PRO A 96 6.71 -4.17 -13.10
C PRO A 96 7.85 -5.16 -13.35
N ILE A 97 8.37 -5.76 -12.29
CA ILE A 97 9.48 -6.71 -12.37
C ILE A 97 9.05 -8.03 -11.73
N ILE A 98 9.07 -9.10 -12.51
CA ILE A 98 8.86 -10.45 -12.00
C ILE A 98 10.15 -10.90 -11.28
N MET A 99 10.05 -11.10 -9.98
CA MET A 99 11.19 -11.43 -9.11
C MET A 99 11.26 -12.92 -8.76
N GLY A 100 10.14 -13.63 -8.89
CA GLY A 100 10.04 -15.04 -8.53
C GLY A 100 8.63 -15.58 -8.68
N THR A 101 8.37 -16.72 -8.04
CA THR A 101 7.05 -17.36 -8.01
C THR A 101 6.80 -18.01 -6.65
N ILE A 102 5.56 -17.98 -6.17
CA ILE A 102 5.10 -18.77 -5.03
C ILE A 102 4.12 -19.87 -5.47
N PRO A 103 3.96 -20.96 -4.70
CA PRO A 103 2.85 -21.89 -4.90
C PRO A 103 1.50 -21.17 -4.80
N GLN A 104 0.57 -21.55 -5.67
CA GLN A 104 -0.80 -21.06 -5.60
C GLN A 104 -1.64 -21.92 -4.65
N VAL A 105 -2.58 -21.30 -3.95
CA VAL A 105 -3.56 -22.01 -3.13
C VAL A 105 -4.66 -22.62 -4.00
N PRO A 106 -5.35 -23.69 -3.56
CA PRO A 106 -6.38 -24.35 -4.38
C PRO A 106 -7.54 -23.45 -4.79
N HIS A 107 -7.85 -22.43 -3.99
CA HIS A 107 -8.93 -21.48 -4.24
C HIS A 107 -8.53 -20.08 -3.77
N THR A 108 -8.77 -19.07 -4.60
CA THR A 108 -8.58 -17.64 -4.27
C THR A 108 -9.92 -16.91 -4.24
N TYR A 109 -10.05 -15.96 -3.33
CA TYR A 109 -11.23 -15.09 -3.20
C TYR A 109 -11.22 -13.95 -4.21
N ARG A 110 -12.41 -13.51 -4.59
CA ARG A 110 -12.59 -12.27 -5.36
C ARG A 110 -12.27 -11.06 -4.51
N TYR A 111 -11.61 -10.08 -5.11
CA TYR A 111 -11.27 -8.81 -4.44
C TYR A 111 -11.24 -7.62 -5.38
N PHE A 112 -11.25 -6.43 -4.80
CA PHE A 112 -11.05 -5.17 -5.49
C PHE A 112 -9.57 -4.86 -5.62
N HIS A 113 -9.10 -4.83 -6.87
CA HIS A 113 -7.73 -4.48 -7.22
C HIS A 113 -7.68 -3.05 -7.74
N SER A 114 -6.85 -2.21 -7.14
CA SER A 114 -6.59 -0.83 -7.56
C SER A 114 -5.15 -0.45 -7.20
N ARG A 115 -4.82 0.83 -7.08
CA ARG A 115 -3.49 1.27 -6.66
C ARG A 115 -3.02 0.56 -5.40
N TYR A 116 -3.87 0.52 -4.38
CA TYR A 116 -3.76 -0.34 -3.22
C TYR A 116 -5.04 -1.16 -3.13
N SER A 117 -4.93 -2.48 -3.21
CA SER A 117 -6.06 -3.40 -3.17
C SER A 117 -6.68 -3.39 -1.78
N PHE A 118 -8.01 -3.31 -1.68
CA PHE A 118 -8.63 -2.81 -0.44
C PHE A 118 -9.76 -3.63 0.16
N MET A 119 -10.38 -4.59 -0.54
CA MET A 119 -11.42 -5.45 0.06
C MET A 119 -11.69 -6.71 -0.75
N ASN A 120 -11.94 -7.83 -0.07
CA ASN A 120 -12.33 -9.11 -0.67
C ASN A 120 -13.79 -9.50 -0.35
N GLU A 121 -14.29 -10.55 -0.99
CA GLU A 121 -15.66 -11.03 -0.82
C GLU A 121 -15.95 -11.67 0.54
N MET A 122 -14.91 -11.96 1.33
CA MET A 122 -15.04 -12.45 2.71
C MET A 122 -15.26 -11.32 3.71
N GLY A 123 -15.23 -10.06 3.26
CA GLY A 123 -15.40 -8.87 4.10
C GLY A 123 -14.11 -8.36 4.72
N VAL A 124 -12.96 -8.97 4.39
CA VAL A 124 -11.64 -8.44 4.77
C VAL A 124 -11.38 -7.19 3.95
N ALA A 125 -11.06 -6.10 4.62
CA ALA A 125 -10.70 -4.82 4.03
C ALA A 125 -9.36 -4.33 4.58
N MET A 126 -8.61 -3.60 3.76
CA MET A 126 -7.34 -3.01 4.15
C MET A 126 -7.09 -1.67 3.46
N GLY A 127 -6.25 -0.86 4.09
CA GLY A 127 -5.65 0.34 3.53
C GLY A 127 -4.17 0.41 3.93
N GLU A 128 -3.48 1.46 3.54
CA GLU A 128 -2.09 1.65 3.94
C GLU A 128 -1.73 3.12 4.15
N SER A 129 -0.63 3.35 4.85
CA SER A 129 0.09 4.61 4.82
C SER A 129 1.58 4.35 4.73
N THR A 130 2.19 4.82 3.65
CA THR A 130 3.64 4.79 3.47
C THR A 130 4.36 5.71 4.44
N PHE A 131 5.47 5.23 5.01
CA PHE A 131 6.37 6.02 5.83
C PHE A 131 7.85 5.80 5.47
N PRO A 132 8.68 6.86 5.52
CA PRO A 132 10.11 6.72 5.28
C PRO A 132 10.85 6.19 6.51
N ILE A 133 11.99 5.51 6.28
CA ILE A 133 12.94 5.22 7.35
C ILE A 133 13.54 6.53 7.88
N GLY A 134 13.32 6.82 9.16
CA GLY A 134 13.78 8.04 9.80
C GLY A 134 15.30 8.09 9.97
N THR A 135 16.02 8.74 9.04
CA THR A 135 17.49 8.86 9.12
C THR A 135 17.99 9.90 10.13
N HIS A 136 17.09 10.70 10.69
CA HIS A 136 17.39 11.77 11.66
C HIS A 136 17.65 11.26 13.09
N PHE A 137 17.34 9.99 13.37
CA PHE A 137 17.64 9.36 14.66
C PHE A 137 19.05 8.74 14.68
N PRO A 138 19.64 8.48 15.87
CA PRO A 138 20.88 7.73 15.97
C PRO A 138 20.79 6.40 15.23
N LYS A 139 21.82 6.09 14.43
CA LYS A 139 21.88 4.94 13.52
C LYS A 139 20.87 4.95 12.36
N GLY A 140 20.15 6.04 12.11
CA GLY A 140 19.14 6.09 11.05
C GLY A 140 19.69 5.77 9.66
N GLU A 141 20.88 6.25 9.31
CA GLU A 141 21.55 5.89 8.04
C GLU A 141 21.94 4.40 7.98
N GLU A 142 22.37 3.81 9.09
CA GLU A 142 22.69 2.38 9.17
C GLU A 142 21.43 1.52 9.01
N ILE A 143 20.33 1.92 9.67
CA ILE A 143 19.03 1.25 9.56
C ILE A 143 18.52 1.33 8.12
N LYS A 144 18.58 2.51 7.49
CA LYS A 144 18.20 2.68 6.09
C LYS A 144 19.06 1.81 5.18
N ARG A 145 20.37 1.74 5.43
CA ARG A 145 21.26 0.89 4.63
C ARG A 145 20.83 -0.56 4.70
N VAL A 146 20.65 -1.12 5.89
CA VAL A 146 20.33 -2.54 6.09
C VAL A 146 18.89 -2.89 5.68
N MET A 147 17.91 -2.07 6.04
CA MET A 147 16.48 -2.40 5.83
C MET A 147 15.98 -2.01 4.44
N LYS A 148 16.64 -1.07 3.75
CA LYS A 148 16.17 -0.58 2.44
C LYS A 148 17.22 -0.72 1.34
N ASP A 149 18.39 -0.10 1.50
CA ASP A 149 19.35 0.00 0.40
C ASP A 149 20.04 -1.34 0.09
N GLU A 150 20.23 -2.19 1.11
CA GLU A 150 20.82 -3.54 1.03
C GLU A 150 19.77 -4.66 1.21
N SER A 151 18.47 -4.34 1.28
CA SER A 151 17.43 -5.37 1.36
C SER A 151 17.38 -6.19 0.07
N GLU A 152 17.41 -7.51 0.20
CA GLU A 152 17.20 -8.46 -0.90
C GLU A 152 15.74 -8.91 -1.00
N GLY A 153 14.85 -8.29 -0.23
CA GLY A 153 13.43 -8.63 -0.21
C GLY A 153 12.76 -8.45 -1.57
N ILE A 154 11.72 -9.25 -1.81
CA ILE A 154 10.99 -9.24 -3.09
C ILE A 154 9.47 -9.05 -2.95
N ILE A 155 9.00 -8.73 -1.75
CA ILE A 155 7.58 -8.46 -1.46
C ILE A 155 7.39 -6.96 -1.26
N ASP A 156 6.65 -6.32 -2.16
CA ASP A 156 6.19 -4.94 -1.96
C ASP A 156 4.77 -4.91 -1.35
N CYS A 157 4.34 -3.71 -0.96
CA CYS A 157 3.03 -3.48 -0.34
C CYS A 157 1.88 -4.01 -1.20
N TRP A 158 1.92 -3.73 -2.49
CA TRP A 158 0.88 -4.10 -3.44
C TRP A 158 0.73 -5.61 -3.52
N TYR A 159 1.85 -6.32 -3.67
CA TYR A 159 1.84 -7.77 -3.71
C TYR A 159 1.37 -8.40 -2.40
N ALA A 160 1.81 -7.87 -1.25
CA ALA A 160 1.38 -8.36 0.05
C ALA A 160 -0.15 -8.22 0.23
N GLN A 161 -0.71 -7.07 -0.13
CA GLN A 161 -2.16 -6.82 -0.06
C GLN A 161 -2.95 -7.73 -1.01
N ASP A 162 -2.50 -7.89 -2.25
CA ASP A 162 -3.14 -8.77 -3.22
C ASP A 162 -3.21 -10.21 -2.71
N ILE A 163 -2.08 -10.78 -2.25
CA ILE A 163 -2.05 -12.15 -1.75
C ILE A 163 -2.88 -12.32 -0.48
N ALA A 164 -2.87 -11.33 0.42
CA ALA A 164 -3.72 -11.36 1.61
C ALA A 164 -5.20 -11.36 1.24
N LEU A 165 -5.63 -10.50 0.30
CA LEU A 165 -7.02 -10.43 -0.15
C LEU A 165 -7.45 -11.66 -0.96
N GLU A 166 -6.54 -12.26 -1.73
CA GLU A 166 -6.78 -13.52 -2.43
C GLU A 166 -7.03 -14.69 -1.46
N ARG A 167 -6.51 -14.66 -0.22
CA ARG A 167 -6.38 -15.86 0.62
C ARG A 167 -7.03 -15.77 2.00
N ALA A 168 -7.28 -14.57 2.53
CA ALA A 168 -7.78 -14.38 3.88
C ALA A 168 -9.31 -14.35 3.98
N LYS A 169 -9.86 -14.86 5.08
CA LYS A 169 -11.28 -14.72 5.46
C LYS A 169 -11.50 -13.79 6.65
N THR A 170 -10.44 -13.46 7.37
CA THR A 170 -10.46 -12.59 8.56
C THR A 170 -9.31 -11.60 8.53
N ALA A 171 -9.41 -10.51 9.30
CA ALA A 171 -8.35 -9.50 9.39
C ALA A 171 -7.05 -10.09 9.93
N ARG A 172 -7.14 -10.97 10.94
CA ARG A 172 -5.98 -11.65 11.52
C ARG A 172 -5.29 -12.58 10.52
N GLU A 173 -6.05 -13.35 9.74
CA GLU A 173 -5.48 -14.20 8.69
C GLU A 173 -4.74 -13.36 7.65
N ALA A 174 -5.29 -12.21 7.23
CA ALA A 174 -4.61 -11.31 6.30
C ALA A 174 -3.27 -10.81 6.85
N VAL A 175 -3.22 -10.40 8.12
CA VAL A 175 -1.96 -9.99 8.77
C VAL A 175 -0.96 -11.14 8.81
N GLN A 176 -1.40 -12.35 9.16
CA GLN A 176 -0.52 -13.52 9.20
C GLN A 176 0.02 -13.85 7.80
N ILE A 177 -0.82 -13.82 6.76
CA ILE A 177 -0.40 -14.10 5.38
C ILE A 177 0.63 -13.08 4.89
N MET A 178 0.42 -11.79 5.15
CA MET A 178 1.42 -10.76 4.82
C MET A 178 2.72 -10.97 5.60
N GLY A 179 2.62 -11.29 6.89
CA GLY A 179 3.77 -11.60 7.74
C GLY A 179 4.58 -12.79 7.22
N ASP A 180 3.92 -13.91 6.91
CA ASP A 180 4.56 -15.12 6.39
C ASP A 180 5.28 -14.85 5.06
N LEU A 181 4.68 -14.05 4.16
CA LEU A 181 5.34 -13.62 2.92
C LEU A 181 6.63 -12.84 3.18
N VAL A 182 6.57 -11.87 4.11
CA VAL A 182 7.73 -11.03 4.44
C VAL A 182 8.81 -11.83 5.16
N GLU A 183 8.44 -12.77 6.03
CA GLU A 183 9.40 -13.66 6.69
C GLU A 183 10.11 -14.58 5.70
N GLU A 184 9.40 -15.09 4.69
CA GLU A 184 9.96 -16.02 3.70
C GLU A 184 10.77 -15.31 2.59
N PHE A 185 10.26 -14.19 2.09
CA PHE A 185 10.77 -13.55 0.87
C PHE A 185 11.35 -12.15 1.08
N GLY A 186 11.27 -11.61 2.30
CA GLY A 186 11.77 -10.28 2.65
C GLY A 186 10.93 -9.14 2.07
N TRP A 187 11.05 -7.96 2.69
CA TRP A 187 10.35 -6.76 2.29
C TRP A 187 11.13 -5.93 1.27
N TYR A 188 10.42 -5.41 0.27
CA TYR A 188 10.93 -4.49 -0.74
C TYR A 188 10.17 -3.16 -0.70
N GLY A 189 10.89 -2.06 -0.56
CA GLY A 189 10.33 -0.71 -0.73
C GLY A 189 10.54 0.22 0.47
N SER A 190 9.62 1.16 0.64
CA SER A 190 9.55 1.99 1.86
C SER A 190 8.77 1.25 2.94
N GLY A 191 8.76 1.77 4.17
CA GLY A 191 7.94 1.19 5.22
C GLY A 191 6.47 1.47 4.98
N GLU A 192 5.59 0.53 5.34
CA GLU A 192 4.16 0.65 5.13
C GLU A 192 3.40 0.25 6.40
N THR A 193 2.50 1.13 6.85
CA THR A 193 1.56 0.82 7.92
C THR A 193 0.24 0.41 7.30
N ILE A 194 -0.17 -0.85 7.46
CA ILE A 194 -1.38 -1.42 6.87
C ILE A 194 -2.42 -1.59 7.96
N ASN A 195 -3.57 -0.91 7.82
CA ASN A 195 -4.74 -1.15 8.67
C ASN A 195 -5.65 -2.19 8.02
N VAL A 196 -6.09 -3.18 8.80
CA VAL A 196 -6.89 -4.30 8.30
C VAL A 196 -8.12 -4.48 9.20
N THR A 197 -9.27 -4.77 8.60
CA THR A 197 -10.49 -5.12 9.34
C THR A 197 -11.31 -6.15 8.59
N ASP A 198 -12.17 -6.87 9.31
CA ASP A 198 -13.21 -7.75 8.76
C ASP A 198 -14.62 -7.34 9.26
N GLY A 199 -14.73 -6.14 9.84
CA GLY A 199 -15.95 -5.65 10.47
C GLY A 199 -16.11 -6.06 11.94
N ASP A 200 -15.33 -7.00 12.47
CA ASP A 200 -15.32 -7.37 13.90
C ASP A 200 -14.06 -6.87 14.62
N GLU A 201 -12.87 -7.09 14.05
CA GLU A 201 -11.60 -6.65 14.62
C GLU A 201 -10.86 -5.66 13.71
N VAL A 202 -9.90 -4.93 14.30
CA VAL A 202 -8.97 -4.06 13.60
C VAL A 202 -7.56 -4.50 13.95
N TRP A 203 -6.72 -4.62 12.93
CA TRP A 203 -5.28 -4.83 13.06
C TRP A 203 -4.51 -3.68 12.42
N ILE A 204 -3.36 -3.38 13.00
CA ILE A 204 -2.36 -2.47 12.44
C ILE A 204 -1.07 -3.28 12.31
N ALA A 205 -0.57 -3.43 11.08
CA ALA A 205 0.67 -4.12 10.77
C ALA A 205 1.66 -3.14 10.12
N GLU A 206 2.94 -3.25 10.46
CA GLU A 206 4.00 -2.45 9.84
C GLU A 206 5.04 -3.38 9.21
N PHE A 207 5.40 -3.12 7.96
CA PHE A 207 6.43 -3.88 7.22
C PHE A 207 7.51 -2.92 6.71
N TYR A 208 8.78 -3.29 6.90
CA TYR A 208 9.97 -2.52 6.51
C TYR A 208 11.26 -3.34 6.63
#